data_AF-A0A3N5IXE0-F1
#
_entry.id   AF-A0A3N5IXE0-F1
#
_cell.length_a   1.000
_cell.length_b   1.000
_cell.length_c   1.000
_cell.angle_alpha   90.00
_cell.angle_beta   90.00
_cell.angle_gamma   90.00
#
_symmetry.space_group_name_H-M   'P 1'
#
loop_
_entity.id
_entity.type
_entity.pdbx_description
1 polymer ?
#
loop_
_entity_poly.entity_id
_entity_poly.type
_entity_poly.pdbx_seq_one_letter_code
_entity_poly.pdbx_strand_id
1 'polypeptide(L)'
;MPDLESNYNELISRYKEVAVIGSVNGLLQWDMQTIMPPKGSERRSDQLALLAGIAHNRMTSPRIDELLTALEAHSGELPPEEQANIREIRRDQKKAVKVPQDVVEELSRHE
;
A
#
# COMPACT_ATOMS: atom_id res chain seq x y z
N MET A 1 26.02 10.85 7.16
CA MET A 1 25.44 9.56 6.75
C MET A 1 23.93 9.72 6.76
N PRO A 2 23.17 9.07 5.86
CA PRO A 2 21.73 8.96 6.04
C PRO A 2 21.47 8.32 7.41
N ASP A 3 20.52 8.84 8.16
CA ASP A 3 20.08 8.18 9.39
C ASP A 3 19.24 6.95 8.99
N LEU A 4 19.90 5.79 8.92
CA LEU A 4 19.29 4.53 8.46
C LEU A 4 18.10 4.14 9.34
N GLU A 5 18.21 4.33 10.65
CA GLU A 5 17.15 4.02 11.61
C GLU A 5 15.94 4.92 11.38
N SER A 6 16.14 6.23 11.25
CA SER A 6 15.05 7.17 10.95
C SER A 6 14.40 6.89 9.59
N ASN A 7 15.18 6.62 8.54
CA ASN A 7 14.66 6.28 7.21
C ASN A 7 13.83 4.99 7.24
N TYR A 8 14.32 3.96 7.94
CA TYR A 8 13.60 2.71 8.09
C TYR A 8 12.29 2.90 8.87
N ASN A 9 12.33 3.64 9.98
CA ASN A 9 11.15 3.96 10.76
C ASN A 9 10.12 4.75 9.94
N GLU A 10 10.55 5.71 9.12
CA GLU A 10 9.67 6.43 8.20
C GLU A 10 9.04 5.48 7.16
N LEU A 11 9.85 4.62 6.52
CA LEU A 11 9.36 3.64 5.55
C LEU A 11 8.28 2.73 6.16
N ILE A 12 8.55 2.18 7.34
CA ILE A 12 7.63 1.30 8.04
C ILE A 12 6.35 2.03 8.44
N SER A 13 6.45 3.28 8.91
CA SER A 13 5.28 4.11 9.22
C SER A 13 4.37 4.27 8.00
N ARG A 14 4.95 4.64 6.84
CA ARG A 14 4.21 4.80 5.58
C ARG A 14 3.58 3.50 5.09
N TYR A 15 4.33 2.40 5.16
CA TYR A 15 3.83 1.10 4.74
C TYR A 15 2.70 0.61 5.65
N LYS A 16 2.76 0.87 6.97
CA LYS A 16 1.66 0.56 7.90
C LYS A 16 0.37 1.28 7.53
N GLU A 17 0.43 2.54 7.10
CA GLU A 17 -0.77 3.25 6.65
C GLU A 17 -1.41 2.56 5.43
N VAL A 18 -0.60 2.16 4.44
CA VAL A 18 -1.07 1.39 3.27
C VAL A 18 -1.73 0.08 3.71
N ALA A 19 -1.09 -0.64 4.63
CA ALA A 19 -1.60 -1.91 5.16
C ALA A 19 -2.93 -1.74 5.92
N VAL A 20 -3.09 -0.68 6.70
CA VAL A 20 -4.34 -0.36 7.40
C VAL A 20 -5.46 -0.03 6.42
N ILE A 21 -5.18 0.75 5.38
CA ILE A 21 -6.19 1.04 4.35
C ILE A 21 -6.61 -0.25 3.64
N GLY A 22 -5.64 -1.11 3.29
CA GLY A 22 -5.90 -2.42 2.70
C GLY A 22 -6.75 -3.33 3.59
N SER A 23 -6.53 -3.32 4.92
CA SER A 23 -7.34 -4.13 5.84
C SER A 23 -8.78 -3.63 5.95
N VAL A 24 -8.99 -2.30 5.93
CA VAL A 24 -10.34 -1.71 5.85
C VAL A 24 -11.02 -2.11 4.54
N ASN A 25 -10.29 -2.08 3.43
CA ASN A 25 -10.82 -2.51 2.13
C ASN A 25 -11.27 -3.98 2.17
N GLY A 26 -10.46 -4.87 2.76
CA GLY A 26 -10.81 -6.27 2.94
C GLY A 26 -12.04 -6.49 3.81
N LEU A 27 -12.22 -5.70 4.88
CA LEU A 27 -13.42 -5.74 5.72
C LEU A 27 -14.67 -5.31 4.94
N LEU A 28 -14.58 -4.24 4.15
CA LEU A 28 -15.70 -3.76 3.33
C LEU A 28 -16.10 -4.77 2.25
N GLN A 29 -15.12 -5.47 1.69
CA GLN A 29 -15.37 -6.52 0.70
C GLN A 29 -16.02 -7.74 1.34
N TRP A 30 -15.57 -8.16 2.53
CA TRP A 30 -16.25 -9.21 3.30
C TRP A 30 -17.71 -8.84 3.62
N ASP A 31 -17.96 -7.61 4.06
CA ASP A 31 -19.31 -7.14 4.38
C ASP A 31 -20.21 -7.15 3.13
N MET A 32 -19.66 -6.76 1.96
CA MET A 32 -20.36 -6.77 0.67
C MET A 32 -20.86 -8.17 0.29
N GLN A 33 -20.09 -9.20 0.65
CA GLN A 33 -20.39 -10.60 0.33
C GLN A 33 -21.28 -11.30 1.36
N THR A 34 -21.48 -10.72 2.55
CA THR A 34 -22.10 -11.45 3.68
C THR A 34 -23.28 -10.74 4.32
N ILE A 35 -23.19 -9.43 4.58
CA ILE A 35 -24.17 -8.68 5.38
C ILE A 35 -24.83 -7.55 4.60
N MET A 36 -24.12 -6.95 3.63
CA MET A 36 -24.57 -5.75 2.93
C MET A 36 -25.96 -5.94 2.29
N PRO A 37 -26.90 -5.00 2.50
CA PRO A 37 -28.19 -5.03 1.81
C PRO A 37 -28.03 -4.90 0.28
N PRO A 38 -28.92 -5.52 -0.54
CA PRO A 38 -28.77 -5.51 -2.01
C PRO A 38 -28.67 -4.13 -2.66
N LYS A 39 -29.27 -3.09 -2.04
CA LYS A 39 -29.23 -1.71 -2.54
C LYS A 39 -27.98 -0.92 -2.13
N GLY A 40 -27.04 -1.56 -1.42
CA GLY A 40 -25.81 -0.92 -0.93
C GLY A 40 -24.64 -0.95 -1.90
N SER A 41 -24.75 -1.67 -3.03
CA SER A 41 -23.63 -1.96 -3.94
C SER A 41 -22.92 -0.70 -4.45
N GLU A 42 -23.64 0.27 -5.00
CA GLU A 42 -23.06 1.50 -5.55
C GLU A 42 -22.19 2.24 -4.54
N ARG A 43 -22.73 2.51 -3.35
CA ARG A 43 -21.97 3.18 -2.28
C ARG A 43 -20.79 2.35 -1.80
N ARG A 44 -20.90 1.02 -1.81
CA ARG A 44 -19.82 0.13 -1.39
C ARG A 44 -18.68 0.13 -2.41
N SER A 45 -19.00 0.03 -3.69
CA SER A 45 -18.01 0.11 -4.77
C SER A 45 -17.27 1.45 -4.75
N ASP A 46 -17.96 2.57 -4.48
CA ASP A 46 -17.29 3.87 -4.30
C ASP A 46 -16.31 3.89 -3.11
N GLN A 47 -16.70 3.29 -1.97
CA GLN A 47 -15.81 3.19 -0.80
C GLN A 47 -14.55 2.37 -1.12
N LEU A 48 -14.73 1.21 -1.76
CA LEU A 48 -13.64 0.32 -2.14
C LEU A 48 -12.68 1.02 -3.13
N ALA A 49 -13.22 1.63 -4.19
CA ALA A 49 -12.43 2.34 -5.19
C ALA A 49 -11.63 3.51 -4.59
N LEU A 50 -12.27 4.34 -3.75
CA LEU A 50 -11.58 5.45 -3.10
C LEU A 50 -10.43 4.97 -2.20
N LEU A 51 -10.67 3.95 -1.37
CA LEU A 51 -9.64 3.42 -0.48
C LEU A 51 -8.50 2.76 -1.26
N ALA A 52 -8.81 2.02 -2.32
CA ALA A 52 -7.82 1.45 -3.22
C ALA A 52 -6.93 2.53 -3.86
N GLY A 53 -7.54 3.62 -4.36
CA GLY A 53 -6.81 4.78 -4.88
C GLY A 53 -5.90 5.45 -3.86
N ILE A 54 -6.38 5.67 -2.62
CA ILE A 54 -5.56 6.25 -1.54
C ILE A 54 -4.38 5.34 -1.19
N ALA A 55 -4.62 4.03 -1.04
CA ALA A 55 -3.56 3.05 -0.74
C ALA A 55 -2.51 3.02 -1.86
N HIS A 56 -2.96 2.99 -3.11
CA HIS A 56 -2.10 3.01 -4.27
C HIS A 56 -1.22 4.26 -4.31
N ASN A 57 -1.82 5.45 -4.18
CA ASN A 57 -1.09 6.73 -4.22
C ASN A 57 -0.03 6.85 -3.12
N ARG A 58 -0.33 6.32 -1.93
CA ARG A 58 0.67 6.27 -0.86
C ARG A 58 1.81 5.32 -1.21
N MET A 59 1.49 4.13 -1.73
CA MET A 59 2.47 3.10 -2.10
C MET A 59 3.38 3.53 -3.26
N THR A 60 2.85 4.29 -4.22
CA THR A 60 3.58 4.79 -5.39
C THR A 60 4.20 6.18 -5.18
N SER A 61 4.12 6.73 -3.97
CA SER A 61 4.69 8.04 -3.68
C SER A 61 6.21 8.08 -3.92
N PRO A 62 6.76 9.17 -4.48
CA PRO A 62 8.20 9.31 -4.69
C PRO A 62 9.01 9.12 -3.41
N ARG A 63 8.45 9.52 -2.27
CA ARG A 63 9.11 9.40 -0.97
C ARG A 63 9.36 7.95 -0.57
N ILE A 64 8.44 7.01 -0.87
CA ILE A 64 8.68 5.59 -0.61
C ILE A 64 9.84 5.08 -1.48
N ASP A 65 9.91 5.52 -2.74
CA ASP A 65 10.99 5.13 -3.64
C ASP A 65 12.36 5.65 -3.17
N GLU A 66 12.43 6.92 -2.73
CA GLU A 66 13.62 7.52 -2.13
C GLU A 66 14.09 6.74 -0.89
N LEU A 67 13.19 6.45 0.05
CA LEU A 67 13.50 5.74 1.28
C LEU A 67 14.02 4.33 0.99
N LEU A 68 13.32 3.57 0.14
CA LEU A 68 13.75 2.24 -0.25
C LEU A 68 15.12 2.27 -0.93
N THR A 69 15.37 3.24 -1.81
CA THR A 69 16.65 3.34 -2.53
C THR A 69 17.80 3.66 -1.58
N ALA A 70 17.58 4.56 -0.62
CA ALA A 70 18.59 4.89 0.39
C ALA A 70 18.92 3.71 1.32
N LEU A 71 17.90 2.94 1.71
CA LEU A 71 18.04 1.76 2.58
C LEU A 71 18.67 0.58 1.84
N GLU A 72 18.29 0.34 0.58
CA GLU A 72 18.87 -0.70 -0.27
C GLU A 72 20.37 -0.49 -0.51
N ALA A 73 20.81 0.77 -0.66
CA ALA A 73 22.23 1.11 -0.83
C ALA A 73 23.10 0.70 0.38
N HIS A 74 22.51 0.54 1.56
CA HIS A 74 23.19 0.19 2.80
C HIS A 74 22.60 -1.09 3.44
N SER A 75 21.98 -1.96 2.64
CA SER A 75 21.22 -3.10 3.16
C SER A 75 22.07 -4.06 4.00
N GLY A 76 23.39 -4.16 3.71
CA GLY A 76 24.33 -4.99 4.47
C GLY A 76 24.61 -4.49 5.89
N GLU A 77 24.23 -3.25 6.21
CA GLU A 77 24.38 -2.65 7.54
C GLU A 77 23.12 -2.82 8.41
N LEU A 78 22.02 -3.29 7.81
CA LEU A 78 20.73 -3.46 8.48
C LEU A 78 20.55 -4.87 9.04
N PRO A 79 19.76 -5.07 10.10
CA PRO A 79 19.37 -6.39 10.57
C PRO A 79 18.64 -7.22 9.50
N PRO A 80 18.75 -8.57 9.51
CA PRO A 80 18.14 -9.44 8.50
C PRO A 80 16.62 -9.24 8.31
N GLU A 81 15.90 -8.94 9.39
CA GLU A 81 14.47 -8.66 9.39
C GLU A 81 14.12 -7.37 8.63
N GLU A 82 14.93 -6.32 8.78
CA GLU A 82 14.74 -5.04 8.10
C GLU A 82 15.03 -5.19 6.61
N GLN A 83 16.08 -5.94 6.27
CA GLN A 83 16.40 -6.29 4.89
C GLN A 83 15.25 -7.05 4.22
N ALA A 84 14.60 -7.98 4.95
CA ALA A 84 13.44 -8.70 4.45
C ALA A 84 12.25 -7.77 4.21
N ASN A 85 11.96 -6.87 5.14
CA ASN A 85 10.90 -5.87 4.99
C ASN A 85 11.14 -4.97 3.77
N ILE A 86 12.36 -4.44 3.61
CA ILE A 86 12.73 -3.60 2.46
C ILE A 86 12.50 -4.34 1.15
N ARG A 87 12.93 -5.60 1.05
CA ARG A 87 12.76 -6.41 -0.17
C ARG A 87 11.29 -6.61 -0.52
N GLU A 88 10.45 -6.97 0.44
CA GLU A 88 9.02 -7.20 0.16
C GLU A 88 8.28 -5.88 -0.14
N ILE A 89 8.55 -4.81 0.61
CA ILE A 89 7.96 -3.49 0.35
C ILE A 89 8.38 -2.98 -1.04
N ARG A 90 9.65 -3.18 -1.43
CA ARG A 90 10.12 -2.86 -2.79
C ARG A 90 9.39 -3.66 -3.86
N ARG A 91 9.17 -4.94 -3.63
CA ARG A 91 8.43 -5.80 -4.57
C ARG A 91 7.02 -5.29 -4.76
N ASP A 92 6.35 -4.90 -3.69
CA ASP A 92 4.99 -4.39 -3.76
C ASP A 92 4.93 -2.99 -4.38
N GLN A 93 5.89 -2.10 -4.09
CA GLN A 93 6.01 -0.79 -4.76
C GLN A 93 6.20 -0.95 -6.26
N LYS A 94 7.10 -1.84 -6.69
CA LYS A 94 7.35 -2.11 -8.12
C LYS A 94 6.13 -2.68 -8.84
N LYS A 95 5.28 -3.44 -8.16
CA LYS A 95 4.00 -3.90 -8.73
C LYS A 95 3.02 -2.75 -8.84
N ALA A 96 2.87 -1.96 -7.77
CA ALA A 96 1.96 -0.83 -7.72
C ALA A 96 2.30 0.19 -8.81
N VAL A 97 3.55 0.62 -8.94
CA VAL A 97 3.97 1.63 -9.96
C VAL A 97 3.69 1.18 -11.41
N LYS A 98 3.58 -0.13 -11.68
CA LYS A 98 3.27 -0.65 -13.02
C LYS A 98 1.80 -0.59 -13.38
N VAL A 99 0.92 -0.34 -12.41
CA VAL A 99 -0.53 -0.26 -12.63
C VAL A 99 -0.92 1.22 -12.53
N PRO A 100 -1.47 1.81 -13.60
CA PRO A 100 -2.00 3.16 -13.54
C PRO A 100 -3.10 3.31 -12.46
N GLN A 101 -3.15 4.45 -11.78
CA GLN A 101 -4.10 4.69 -10.68
C GLN A 101 -5.56 4.59 -11.14
N ASP A 102 -5.87 5.13 -12.31
CA ASP A 102 -7.20 5.06 -12.93
C ASP A 102 -7.65 3.61 -13.15
N VAL A 103 -6.74 2.74 -13.56
CA VAL A 103 -7.00 1.29 -13.71
C VAL A 103 -7.30 0.64 -12.35
N VAL A 104 -6.63 1.04 -11.27
CA VAL A 104 -6.91 0.52 -9.92
C VAL A 104 -8.30 0.94 -9.44
N GLU A 105 -8.63 2.23 -9.60
CA GLU A 105 -9.93 2.75 -9.20
C GLU A 105 -11.07 2.15 -10.03
N GLU A 106 -10.87 1.96 -11.33
CA GLU A 106 -11.84 1.34 -12.23
C GLU A 106 -12.07 -0.14 -11.89
N LEU A 107 -11.01 -0.92 -11.69
CA LEU A 107 -11.13 -2.33 -11.29
C LEU A 107 -11.89 -2.47 -9.98
N SER A 108 -11.58 -1.66 -8.97
CA SER A 108 -12.27 -1.71 -7.67
C SER A 108 -13.72 -1.24 -7.72
N ARG A 109 -14.11 -0.42 -8.70
CA ARG A 109 -15.52 -0.01 -8.89
C ARG A 109 -16.37 -1.13 -9.50
N HIS A 110 -15.74 -2.06 -10.21
CA HIS A 110 -16.40 -3.16 -10.94
C HIS A 110 -16.31 -4.53 -10.25
N GLU A 111 -15.73 -4.61 -9.05
CA GLU A 111 -15.84 -5.77 -8.13
C GLU A 111 -17.17 -5.76 -7.33
#